data_AF-S8C2J5-F1
#
_entry.id   AF-S8C2J5-F1
#
_cell.length_a   1.000
_cell.length_b   1.000
_cell.length_c   1.000
_cell.angle_alpha   90.00
_cell.angle_beta   90.00
_cell.angle_gamma   90.00
#
_symmetry.space_group_name_H-M   'P 1'
#
loop_
_entity.id
_entity.type
_entity.pdbx_description
1 polymer ?
#
loop_
_entity_poly.entity_id
_entity_poly.type
_entity_poly.pdbx_seq_one_letter_code
_entity_poly.pdbx_strand_id
1 'polypeptide(L)'
;ALSATSIFDKYLKKKKLDPLESYVPAVILTEKQIAELGENLETASPPFADCRSLLRSGPASSLRVNIRAVAQYASDAGNGESAYTEVDNCLRALEELDSLLLRASRNDPEASSIEPMKLRIETALNALN
;
A
#
# COMPACT_ATOMS: atom_id res chain seq x y z
N ALA A 1 35.38 -28.71 -13.01
CA ALA A 1 34.59 -27.86 -12.09
C ALA A 1 34.37 -26.51 -12.76
N LEU A 2 33.16 -26.27 -13.28
CA LEU A 2 32.79 -24.99 -13.87
C LEU A 2 31.78 -24.33 -12.93
N SER A 3 32.20 -23.24 -12.31
CA SER A 3 31.36 -22.39 -11.46
C SER A 3 30.25 -21.79 -12.31
N ALA A 4 29.05 -22.35 -12.21
CA ALA A 4 27.83 -21.86 -12.86
C ALA A 4 27.39 -20.48 -12.34
N THR A 5 28.03 -19.98 -11.29
CA THR A 5 27.70 -18.73 -10.62
C THR A 5 28.05 -17.48 -11.44
N SER A 6 29.06 -17.55 -12.33
CA SER A 6 29.62 -16.36 -13.00
C SER A 6 28.83 -15.85 -14.22
N ILE A 7 27.96 -16.65 -14.84
CA ILE A 7 27.35 -16.29 -16.14
C ILE A 7 26.04 -15.53 -15.93
N PHE A 8 25.29 -15.84 -14.87
CA PHE A 8 24.00 -15.19 -14.57
C PHE A 8 24.15 -13.78 -13.95
N ASP A 9 25.23 -13.53 -13.20
CA ASP A 9 25.52 -12.20 -12.62
C ASP A 9 25.65 -11.10 -13.68
N LYS A 10 26.05 -11.46 -14.90
CA LYS A 10 26.24 -10.51 -16.01
C LYS A 10 24.94 -10.11 -16.69
N TYR A 11 23.89 -10.93 -16.59
CA TYR A 11 22.59 -10.71 -17.22
C TYR A 11 21.52 -10.15 -16.27
N LEU A 12 21.77 -10.19 -14.96
CA LEU A 12 20.95 -9.54 -13.94
C LEU A 12 21.57 -8.20 -13.52
N LYS A 13 21.73 -7.26 -14.47
CA LYS A 13 21.84 -5.85 -14.06
C LYS A 13 20.48 -5.45 -13.49
N LYS A 14 20.32 -5.56 -12.17
CA LYS A 14 19.16 -4.99 -11.46
C LYS A 14 19.00 -3.56 -11.97
N LYS A 15 17.83 -3.26 -12.54
CA LYS A 15 17.49 -1.89 -12.93
C LYS A 15 17.73 -1.02 -11.71
N LYS A 16 18.63 -0.04 -11.82
CA LYS A 16 18.89 0.91 -10.73
C LYS A 16 17.57 1.64 -10.47
N LEU A 17 17.17 1.71 -9.19
CA LEU A 17 16.03 2.52 -8.79
C LEU A 17 16.31 3.99 -9.11
N ASP A 18 15.25 4.73 -9.42
CA ASP A 18 15.29 6.18 -9.49
C ASP A 18 15.59 6.73 -8.09
N PRO A 19 16.11 7.95 -7.93
CA PRO A 19 16.41 8.52 -6.62
C PRO A 19 15.22 8.44 -5.66
N LEU A 20 15.46 8.20 -4.36
CA LEU A 20 14.45 8.04 -3.32
C LEU A 20 13.37 9.15 -3.35
N GLU A 21 13.80 10.40 -3.55
CA GLU A 21 12.92 11.57 -3.68
C GLU A 21 11.88 11.48 -4.80
N SER A 22 12.05 10.58 -5.76
CA SER A 22 11.08 10.31 -6.83
C SER A 22 9.88 9.49 -6.35
N TYR A 23 10.05 8.71 -5.26
CA TYR A 23 9.02 7.79 -4.75
C TYR A 23 8.27 8.37 -3.54
N VAL A 24 8.97 9.13 -2.69
CA VAL A 24 8.42 9.70 -1.44
C VAL A 24 7.15 10.54 -1.65
N PRO A 25 7.06 11.44 -2.65
CA PRO A 25 5.86 12.25 -2.84
C PRO A 25 4.60 11.41 -3.09
N ALA A 26 4.71 10.31 -3.85
CA ALA A 26 3.59 9.43 -4.12
C ALA A 26 3.12 8.70 -2.86
N VAL A 27 4.05 8.32 -1.97
CA VAL A 27 3.73 7.70 -0.67
C VAL A 27 2.98 8.68 0.23
N ILE A 28 3.49 9.90 0.39
CA ILE A 28 2.84 10.97 1.20
C ILE A 28 1.44 11.29 0.66
N LEU A 29 1.30 11.42 -0.66
CA LEU A 29 -0.01 11.69 -1.26
C LEU A 29 -0.99 10.53 -1.06
N THR A 30 -0.49 9.29 -1.04
CA THR A 30 -1.32 8.11 -0.76
C THR A 30 -1.76 8.07 0.70
N GLU A 31 -0.89 8.42 1.65
CA GLU A 31 -1.25 8.54 3.06
C GLU A 31 -2.42 9.53 3.25
N LYS A 32 -2.31 10.72 2.65
CA LYS A 32 -3.39 11.72 2.69
C LYS A 32 -4.70 11.20 2.07
N GLN A 33 -4.60 10.50 0.95
CA GLN A 33 -5.75 9.90 0.26
C GLN A 33 -6.44 8.82 1.10
N ILE A 34 -5.66 8.02 1.84
CA ILE A 34 -6.19 7.00 2.76
C ILE A 34 -6.84 7.65 3.99
N ALA A 35 -6.26 8.74 4.51
CA ALA A 35 -6.86 9.50 5.60
C ALA A 35 -8.21 10.12 5.19
N GLU A 36 -8.28 10.76 4.02
CA GLU A 36 -9.52 11.30 3.44
C GLU A 36 -10.59 10.21 3.24
N LEU A 37 -10.20 9.01 2.82
CA LEU A 37 -11.11 7.86 2.75
C LEU A 37 -11.70 7.54 4.13
N GLY A 38 -10.89 7.59 5.19
CA GLY A 38 -11.34 7.41 6.57
C GLY A 38 -12.42 8.40 6.97
N GLU A 39 -12.22 9.69 6.65
CA GLU A 39 -13.19 10.74 6.92
C GLU A 39 -14.52 10.51 6.17
N ASN A 40 -14.45 10.09 4.90
CA ASN A 40 -15.64 9.79 4.08
C ASN A 40 -16.49 8.64 4.65
N LEU A 41 -15.90 7.71 5.39
CA LEU A 41 -16.61 6.61 6.05
C LEU A 41 -17.39 7.02 7.29
N GLU A 42 -17.17 8.23 7.85
CA GLU A 42 -17.82 8.66 9.08
C GLU A 42 -19.21 9.27 8.88
N THR A 43 -19.67 9.36 7.63
CA THR A 43 -21.00 9.87 7.30
C THR A 43 -22.11 8.89 7.70
N ALA A 44 -23.33 9.39 7.91
CA ALA A 44 -24.48 8.56 8.25
C ALA A 44 -24.84 7.52 7.15
N SER A 45 -24.42 7.79 5.92
CA SER A 45 -24.58 6.88 4.77
C SER A 45 -23.26 6.86 3.98
N PRO A 46 -22.29 6.04 4.39
CA PRO A 46 -20.96 6.00 3.78
C PRO A 46 -21.01 5.68 2.27
N PRO A 47 -20.33 6.44 1.41
CA PRO A 47 -20.30 6.19 -0.03
C PRO A 47 -19.27 5.11 -0.37
N PHE A 48 -19.54 3.85 0.00
CA PHE A 48 -18.57 2.75 -0.10
C PHE A 48 -17.98 2.54 -1.51
N ALA A 49 -18.78 2.74 -2.56
CA ALA A 49 -18.31 2.62 -3.94
C ALA A 49 -17.29 3.71 -4.30
N ASP A 50 -17.51 4.94 -3.83
CA ASP A 50 -16.61 6.07 -4.07
C ASP A 50 -15.33 5.93 -3.25
N CYS A 51 -15.44 5.53 -1.97
CA CYS A 51 -14.28 5.17 -1.15
C CYS A 51 -13.41 4.09 -1.83
N ARG A 52 -14.04 3.07 -2.42
CA ARG A 52 -13.33 2.02 -3.17
C ARG A 52 -12.67 2.55 -4.45
N SER A 53 -13.32 3.50 -5.12
CA SER A 53 -12.74 4.18 -6.29
C SER A 53 -11.53 5.01 -5.91
N LEU A 54 -11.59 5.75 -4.79
CA LEU A 54 -10.46 6.49 -4.22
C LEU A 54 -9.28 5.54 -3.96
N LEU A 55 -9.50 4.40 -3.30
CA LEU A 55 -8.43 3.44 -3.03
C LEU A 55 -7.73 2.89 -4.30
N ARG A 56 -8.39 2.92 -5.45
CA ARG A 56 -7.88 2.39 -6.73
C ARG A 56 -7.35 3.41 -7.71
N SER A 57 -7.46 4.69 -7.41
CA SER A 57 -7.12 5.77 -8.34
C SER A 57 -6.11 6.74 -7.74
N GLY A 58 -5.63 7.68 -8.55
CA GLY A 58 -4.67 8.69 -8.11
C GLY A 58 -3.37 8.08 -7.55
N PRO A 59 -2.76 8.69 -6.52
CA PRO A 59 -1.53 8.21 -5.88
C PRO A 59 -1.58 6.74 -5.46
N ALA A 60 -2.68 6.30 -4.84
CA ALA A 60 -2.87 4.93 -4.34
C ALA A 60 -2.68 3.84 -5.42
N SER A 61 -3.05 4.14 -6.67
CA SER A 61 -2.89 3.20 -7.81
C SER A 61 -1.43 2.79 -8.06
N SER A 62 -0.49 3.64 -7.66
CA SER A 62 0.95 3.43 -7.84
C SER A 62 1.68 3.04 -6.56
N LEU A 63 0.98 3.03 -5.40
CA LEU A 63 1.58 2.87 -4.08
C LEU A 63 2.50 1.65 -4.00
N ARG A 64 2.06 0.49 -4.49
CA ARG A 64 2.81 -0.77 -4.41
C ARG A 64 4.23 -0.66 -4.97
N VAL A 65 4.39 0.06 -6.08
CA VAL A 65 5.71 0.24 -6.71
C VAL A 65 6.54 1.24 -5.90
N ASN A 66 5.93 2.37 -5.52
CA ASN A 66 6.62 3.43 -4.78
C ASN A 66 7.09 2.96 -3.40
N ILE A 67 6.21 2.34 -2.61
CA ILE A 67 6.50 1.93 -1.24
C ILE A 67 7.55 0.80 -1.20
N ARG A 68 7.57 -0.10 -2.19
CA ARG A 68 8.61 -1.13 -2.30
C ARG A 68 9.96 -0.54 -2.68
N ALA A 69 9.99 0.51 -3.49
CA ALA A 69 11.23 1.22 -3.78
C ALA A 69 11.77 1.92 -2.53
N VAL A 70 10.89 2.56 -1.74
CA VAL A 70 11.26 3.15 -0.44
C VAL A 70 11.80 2.07 0.53
N ALA A 71 11.14 0.91 0.63
CA ALA A 71 11.62 -0.19 1.45
C ALA A 71 12.97 -0.75 0.99
N GLN A 72 13.25 -0.79 -0.32
CA GLN A 72 14.57 -1.16 -0.83
C GLN A 72 15.63 -0.16 -0.38
N TYR A 73 15.36 1.15 -0.42
CA TYR A 73 16.26 2.17 0.11
C TYR A 73 16.49 2.02 1.61
N ALA A 74 15.44 1.73 2.39
CA ALA A 74 15.56 1.43 3.82
C ALA A 74 16.39 0.16 4.07
N SER A 75 16.23 -0.87 3.23
CA SER A 75 17.02 -2.09 3.27
C SER A 75 18.49 -1.85 2.99
N ASP A 76 18.81 -1.03 1.99
CA ASP A 76 20.19 -0.67 1.65
C ASP A 76 20.85 0.14 2.79
N ALA A 77 20.05 0.81 3.62
CA ALA A 77 20.47 1.51 4.84
C ALA A 77 20.52 0.63 6.10
N GLY A 78 20.19 -0.66 6.01
CA GLY A 78 20.26 -1.63 7.12
C GLY A 78 18.93 -1.94 7.82
N ASN A 79 17.81 -1.38 7.37
CA ASN A 79 16.47 -1.54 7.99
C ASN A 79 15.55 -2.49 7.18
N GLY A 80 16.11 -3.46 6.45
CA GLY A 80 15.39 -4.18 5.41
C GLY A 80 14.24 -5.06 5.90
N GLU A 81 14.46 -5.85 6.95
CA GLU A 81 13.47 -6.80 7.44
C GLU A 81 12.22 -6.09 8.01
N SER A 82 12.41 -5.02 8.77
CA SER A 82 11.30 -4.20 9.28
C SER A 82 10.59 -3.45 8.16
N ALA A 83 11.32 -2.81 7.24
CA ALA A 83 10.71 -2.04 6.17
C ALA A 83 9.84 -2.88 5.23
N TYR A 84 10.28 -4.08 4.84
CA TYR A 84 9.47 -4.96 3.99
C TYR A 84 8.26 -5.54 4.74
N THR A 85 8.41 -5.84 6.04
CA THR A 85 7.29 -6.29 6.88
C THR A 85 6.19 -5.23 6.95
N GLU A 86 6.55 -3.95 7.14
CA GLU A 86 5.57 -2.87 7.14
C GLU A 86 4.93 -2.66 5.76
N VAL A 87 5.69 -2.77 4.67
CA VAL A 87 5.11 -2.75 3.33
C VAL A 87 4.06 -3.85 3.15
N ASP A 88 4.35 -5.07 3.57
CA ASP A 88 3.42 -6.19 3.45
C ASP A 88 2.19 -6.00 4.34
N ASN A 89 2.35 -5.46 5.55
CA ASN A 89 1.25 -5.09 6.43
C ASN A 89 0.34 -4.04 5.79
N CYS A 90 0.94 -2.97 5.22
CA CYS A 90 0.22 -1.91 4.54
C CYS A 90 -0.59 -2.47 3.36
N LEU A 91 0.05 -3.19 2.45
CA LEU A 91 -0.60 -3.71 1.24
C LEU A 91 -1.73 -4.70 1.58
N ARG A 92 -1.50 -5.59 2.56
CA ARG A 92 -2.54 -6.51 3.03
C ARG A 92 -3.73 -5.75 3.62
N ALA A 93 -3.48 -4.74 4.46
CA ALA A 93 -4.56 -3.95 5.04
C ALA A 93 -5.40 -3.25 3.96
N LEU A 94 -4.77 -2.71 2.91
CA LEU A 94 -5.48 -2.09 1.79
C LEU A 94 -6.26 -3.10 0.93
N GLU A 95 -5.73 -4.31 0.70
CA GLU A 95 -6.45 -5.39 -0.01
C GLU A 95 -7.69 -5.86 0.76
N GLU A 96 -7.58 -5.95 2.09
CA GLU A 96 -8.71 -6.29 2.96
C GLU A 96 -9.75 -5.16 3.04
N LEU A 97 -9.31 -3.91 3.17
CA LEU A 97 -10.16 -2.73 3.09
C LEU A 97 -10.94 -2.71 1.78
N ASP A 98 -10.28 -2.98 0.66
CA ASP A 98 -10.93 -3.04 -0.64
C ASP A 98 -12.07 -4.06 -0.70
N SER A 99 -11.81 -5.24 -0.14
CA SER A 99 -12.75 -6.34 -0.09
C SER A 99 -13.97 -5.97 0.77
N LEU A 100 -13.74 -5.32 1.92
CA LEU A 100 -14.80 -4.80 2.78
C LEU A 100 -15.65 -3.76 2.05
N LEU A 101 -15.02 -2.76 1.42
CA LEU A 101 -15.72 -1.72 0.66
C LEU A 101 -16.54 -2.31 -0.49
N LEU A 102 -16.02 -3.33 -1.18
CA LEU A 102 -16.76 -4.02 -2.24
C LEU A 102 -18.01 -4.71 -1.70
N ARG A 103 -17.88 -5.49 -0.62
CA ARG A 103 -19.01 -6.18 0.01
C ARG A 103 -20.06 -5.18 0.49
N ALA A 104 -19.63 -4.12 1.17
CA ALA A 104 -20.50 -3.07 1.66
C ALA A 104 -21.24 -2.35 0.51
N SER A 105 -20.55 -2.01 -0.58
CA SER A 105 -21.15 -1.40 -1.78
C SER A 105 -22.22 -2.28 -2.45
N ARG A 106 -22.21 -3.59 -2.18
CA ARG A 106 -23.18 -4.57 -2.68
C ARG A 106 -24.31 -4.86 -1.68
N ASN A 107 -24.41 -4.09 -0.60
CA ASN A 107 -25.38 -4.25 0.49
C ASN A 107 -25.28 -5.61 1.20
N ASP A 108 -24.05 -6.15 1.33
CA ASP A 108 -23.81 -7.33 2.17
C ASP A 108 -24.08 -7.00 3.65
N PRO A 109 -25.05 -7.67 4.31
CA PRO A 109 -25.40 -7.39 5.71
C PRO A 109 -24.25 -7.57 6.69
N GLU A 110 -23.27 -8.41 6.39
CA GLU A 110 -22.11 -8.65 7.25
C GLU A 110 -21.03 -7.57 7.10
N ALA A 111 -21.08 -6.79 6.03
CA ALA A 111 -20.10 -5.75 5.71
C ALA A 111 -20.65 -4.32 5.91
N SER A 112 -21.82 -4.16 6.53
CA SER A 112 -22.42 -2.85 6.80
C SER A 112 -21.76 -2.09 7.95
N SER A 113 -20.90 -2.74 8.73
CA SER A 113 -20.13 -2.10 9.80
C SER A 113 -18.86 -1.45 9.26
N ILE A 114 -18.60 -0.21 9.67
CA ILE A 114 -17.40 0.55 9.29
C ILE A 114 -16.17 0.22 10.16
N GLU A 115 -16.36 -0.41 11.32
CA GLU A 115 -15.27 -0.65 12.29
C GLU A 115 -14.11 -1.47 11.70
N PRO A 116 -14.33 -2.60 10.99
CA PRO A 116 -13.24 -3.31 10.33
C PRO A 116 -12.53 -2.45 9.27
N MET A 117 -13.26 -1.55 8.59
CA MET A 117 -12.68 -0.67 7.58
C MET A 117 -11.77 0.38 8.23
N LYS A 118 -12.21 0.99 9.33
CA LYS A 118 -11.42 1.94 10.12
C LYS A 118 -10.13 1.31 10.63
N LEU A 119 -10.22 0.09 11.16
CA LEU A 119 -9.04 -0.65 11.61
C LEU A 119 -8.03 -0.88 10.48
N ARG A 120 -8.50 -1.20 9.26
CA ARG A 120 -7.61 -1.39 8.10
C ARG A 120 -6.99 -0.09 7.60
N ILE A 121 -7.72 1.02 7.67
CA ILE A 121 -7.19 2.35 7.39
C ILE A 121 -6.08 2.69 8.39
N GLU A 122 -6.34 2.54 9.69
CA GLU A 122 -5.34 2.78 10.74
C GLU A 122 -4.11 1.89 10.57
N THR A 123 -4.31 0.59 10.31
CA THR A 123 -3.21 -0.34 10.04
C THR A 123 -2.36 0.11 8.85
N ALA A 124 -3.00 0.54 7.75
CA ALA A 124 -2.29 1.00 6.57
C ALA A 124 -1.53 2.31 6.81
N LEU A 125 -2.12 3.26 7.54
CA LEU A 125 -1.48 4.54 7.88
C LEU A 125 -0.31 4.36 8.85
N ASN A 126 -0.44 3.47 9.84
CA ASN A 126 0.64 3.17 10.77
C ASN A 126 1.82 2.50 10.05
N ALA A 127 1.55 1.63 9.08
CA ALA A 127 2.60 0.97 8.30
C ALA A 127 3.28 1.88 7.24
N LEU A 128 2.70 3.07 6.97
CA LEU A 128 3.29 4.08 6.09
C LEU A 128 4.23 5.05 6.84
N ASN A 129 4.15 5.10 8.16
CA ASN A 129 4.86 6.03 9.05
C ASN A 129 5.99 5.33 9.83
#